data_AF-A0A3B7MHX0-F1
#
_entry.id   AF-A0A3B7MHX0-F1
#
_cell.length_a   1.000
_cell.length_b   1.000
_cell.length_c   1.000
_cell.angle_alpha   90.00
_cell.angle_beta   90.00
_cell.angle_gamma   90.00
#
_symmetry.space_group_name_H-M   'P 1'
#
loop_
_entity.id
_entity.type
_entity.pdbx_description
1 polymer ?
#
loop_
_entity_poly.entity_id
_entity_poly.type
_entity_poly.pdbx_seq_one_letter_code
_entity_poly.pdbx_strand_id
1 'polypeptide(L)'
;MDAKFYITRKQDLLDHSSGNSISLQEWTNFVEKDPEMRLDNCTAVTLPNGEIYKYASPGTAVWLNREPGSNEVKEVMFDYAGGCILVNDADQRTLKKIRHIAYKLNTRIFKETKRYTEEILVEQPVLIPRFSLGSMIAPFKKTIPSIRYLFQQLAYALQGGGHEKLKDH
;
A
#
# COMPACT_ATOMS: atom_id res chain seq x y z
N MET A 1 20.97 -2.13 3.32
CA MET A 1 20.23 -0.89 3.66
C MET A 1 18.92 -1.38 4.23
N ASP A 2 18.77 -1.31 5.56
CA ASP A 2 17.64 -1.93 6.29
C ASP A 2 16.39 -1.05 6.13
N ALA A 3 15.73 -1.14 4.96
CA ALA A 3 14.47 -0.46 4.72
C ALA A 3 13.31 -1.38 5.10
N LYS A 4 12.34 -0.82 5.84
CA LYS A 4 11.12 -1.53 6.23
C LYS A 4 9.93 -0.98 5.46
N PHE A 5 9.05 -1.87 5.02
CA PHE A 5 7.84 -1.51 4.32
C PHE A 5 6.63 -1.94 5.12
N TYR A 6 5.67 -1.04 5.25
CA TYR A 6 4.42 -1.26 5.97
C TYR A 6 3.27 -1.16 4.98
N ILE A 7 2.49 -2.23 4.87
CA ILE A 7 1.22 -2.24 4.15
C ILE A 7 0.12 -2.02 5.18
N THR A 8 -0.61 -0.91 5.08
CA THR A 8 -1.62 -0.53 6.08
C THR A 8 -2.69 0.39 5.50
N ARG A 9 -3.86 0.44 6.14
CA ARG A 9 -4.94 1.40 5.84
C ARG A 9 -4.91 2.63 6.74
N LYS A 10 -3.99 2.67 7.72
CA LYS A 10 -3.78 3.82 8.57
C LYS A 10 -3.30 5.02 7.74
N GLN A 11 -3.72 6.22 8.14
CA GLN A 11 -3.23 7.47 7.55
C GLN A 11 -1.83 7.81 8.03
N ASP A 12 -1.49 7.41 9.26
CA ASP A 12 -0.18 7.55 9.87
C ASP A 12 0.21 6.23 10.55
N LEU A 13 1.48 5.84 10.48
CA LEU A 13 1.99 4.67 11.20
C LEU A 13 1.90 4.84 12.72
N LEU A 14 1.99 6.09 13.21
CA LEU A 14 1.85 6.43 14.63
C LEU A 14 0.39 6.42 15.10
N ASP A 15 -0.57 6.33 14.18
CA ASP A 15 -1.97 6.23 14.54
C ASP A 15 -2.27 4.84 15.14
N HIS A 16 -2.54 4.84 16.44
CA HIS A 16 -2.92 3.64 17.18
C HIS A 16 -4.42 3.34 17.13
N SER A 17 -5.21 4.18 16.44
CA SER A 17 -6.64 3.94 16.28
C SER A 17 -6.89 2.68 15.44
N SER A 18 -7.73 1.79 15.96
CA SER A 18 -7.97 0.46 15.40
C SER A 18 -8.97 0.44 14.24
N GLY A 19 -9.67 1.55 13.99
CA GLY A 19 -10.85 1.60 13.12
C GLY A 19 -10.59 1.28 11.65
N ASN A 20 -9.35 1.37 11.19
CA ASN A 20 -8.99 1.15 9.78
C ASN A 20 -7.76 0.26 9.64
N SER A 21 -7.71 -0.86 10.37
CA SER A 21 -6.61 -1.82 10.32
C SER A 21 -6.91 -2.99 9.37
N ILE A 22 -5.87 -3.64 8.83
CA ILE A 22 -6.03 -4.93 8.14
C ILE A 22 -6.33 -5.97 9.22
N SER A 23 -7.40 -6.74 9.10
CA SER A 23 -7.67 -7.79 10.08
C SER A 23 -6.80 -9.03 9.81
N LEU A 24 -6.47 -9.80 10.85
CA LEU A 24 -5.72 -11.05 10.69
C LEU A 24 -6.43 -12.00 9.72
N GLN A 25 -7.75 -12.16 9.87
CA GLN A 25 -8.55 -13.03 9.01
C GLN A 25 -8.53 -12.60 7.54
N GLU A 26 -8.62 -11.29 7.29
CA GLU A 26 -8.52 -10.75 5.94
C GLU A 26 -7.16 -11.05 5.31
N TRP A 27 -6.08 -10.88 6.08
CA TRP A 27 -4.73 -11.18 5.64
C TRP A 27 -4.55 -12.68 5.36
N THR A 28 -4.95 -13.56 6.27
CA THR A 28 -4.83 -15.02 6.06
C THR A 28 -5.64 -15.48 4.85
N ASN A 29 -6.86 -14.96 4.68
CA ASN A 29 -7.70 -15.26 3.51
C ASN A 29 -7.05 -14.81 2.19
N PHE A 30 -6.29 -13.71 2.21
CA PHE A 30 -5.54 -13.26 1.05
C PHE A 30 -4.38 -14.22 0.75
N VAL A 31 -3.59 -14.56 1.77
CA VAL A 31 -2.42 -15.46 1.65
C VAL A 31 -2.84 -16.84 1.15
N GLU A 32 -3.92 -17.42 1.67
CA GLU A 32 -4.42 -18.74 1.26
C GLU A 32 -4.85 -18.79 -0.21
N LYS A 33 -5.24 -17.65 -0.80
CA LYS A 33 -5.63 -17.55 -2.21
C LYS A 33 -4.45 -17.28 -3.13
N ASP A 34 -3.28 -16.96 -2.59
CA ASP A 34 -2.09 -16.64 -3.35
C ASP A 34 -1.18 -17.88 -3.45
N PRO A 35 -1.07 -18.52 -4.63
CA PRO A 35 -0.31 -19.77 -4.78
C PRO A 35 1.20 -19.58 -4.60
N GLU A 36 1.69 -18.35 -4.58
CA GLU A 36 3.10 -18.04 -4.34
C GLU A 36 3.39 -17.77 -2.86
N MET A 37 2.37 -17.71 -2.00
CA MET A 37 2.53 -17.46 -0.58
C MET A 37 2.21 -18.71 0.25
N ARG A 38 2.90 -18.83 1.37
CA ARG A 38 2.69 -19.87 2.37
C ARG A 38 2.47 -19.21 3.72
N LEU A 39 1.42 -19.62 4.42
CA LEU A 39 1.16 -19.17 5.78
C LEU A 39 1.94 -20.06 6.75
N ASP A 40 2.92 -19.49 7.44
CA ASP A 40 3.80 -20.24 8.35
C ASP A 40 3.37 -20.06 9.81
N ASN A 41 2.69 -18.95 10.17
CA ASN A 41 2.25 -18.62 11.54
C ASN A 41 3.37 -18.64 12.60
N CYS A 42 4.63 -18.65 12.15
CA CYS A 42 5.82 -18.70 12.98
C CYS A 42 6.82 -17.70 12.42
N THR A 43 7.52 -16.98 13.29
CA THR A 43 8.70 -16.21 12.90
C THR A 43 9.94 -16.90 13.46
N ALA A 44 11.00 -16.95 12.67
CA ALA A 44 12.30 -17.48 13.07
C ALA A 44 13.31 -16.34 13.16
N VAL A 45 14.06 -16.27 14.26
CA VAL A 45 15.12 -15.30 14.47
C VAL A 45 16.40 -16.05 14.79
N THR A 46 17.48 -15.70 14.08
CA THR A 46 18.82 -16.21 14.39
C THR A 46 19.41 -15.39 15.55
N LEU A 47 19.71 -16.06 16.66
CA LEU A 47 20.36 -15.50 17.83
C LEU A 47 21.86 -15.26 17.56
N PRO A 48 22.54 -14.39 18.35
CA PRO A 48 23.97 -14.12 18.18
C PRO A 48 24.88 -15.35 18.30
N ASN A 49 24.41 -16.40 18.99
CA ASN A 49 25.10 -17.68 19.13
C ASN A 49 24.86 -18.63 17.92
N GLY A 50 24.11 -18.20 16.90
CA GLY A 50 23.77 -18.99 15.72
C GLY A 50 22.55 -19.90 15.90
N GLU A 51 21.93 -19.93 17.08
CA GLU A 51 20.70 -20.71 17.30
C GLU A 51 19.51 -20.04 16.61
N ILE A 52 18.58 -20.85 16.10
CA ILE A 52 17.33 -20.35 15.49
C ILE A 52 16.23 -20.43 16.54
N TYR A 53 15.78 -19.29 17.05
CA TYR A 53 14.61 -19.20 17.92
C TYR A 53 13.35 -19.02 17.08
N LYS A 54 12.41 -19.96 17.20
CA LYS A 54 11.10 -19.91 16.55
C LYS A 54 10.04 -19.57 17.59
N TYR A 55 9.21 -18.58 17.31
CA TYR A 55 8.05 -18.24 18.14
C TYR A 55 6.78 -18.14 17.29
N ALA A 56 5.64 -18.36 17.95
CA ALA A 56 4.34 -18.24 17.32
C ALA A 56 4.09 -16.77 16.94
N SER A 57 3.84 -16.53 15.66
CA SER A 57 3.54 -15.21 15.12
C SER A 57 2.35 -15.35 14.17
N PRO A 58 1.12 -15.21 14.70
CA PRO A 58 -0.09 -15.39 13.90
C PRO A 58 -0.11 -14.43 12.70
N GLY A 59 -0.28 -14.99 11.51
CA GLY A 59 -0.29 -14.19 10.28
C GLY A 59 1.10 -13.95 9.68
N THR A 60 2.18 -14.54 10.18
CA THR A 60 3.43 -14.56 9.43
C THR A 60 3.29 -15.45 8.20
N ALA A 61 3.58 -14.88 7.03
CA ALA A 61 3.54 -15.56 5.74
C ALA A 61 4.86 -15.38 4.99
N VAL A 62 5.21 -16.38 4.18
CA VAL A 62 6.41 -16.37 3.33
C VAL A 62 5.98 -16.35 1.88
N TRP A 63 6.49 -15.39 1.12
CA TRP A 63 6.37 -15.37 -0.33
C TRP A 63 7.57 -16.09 -0.94
N LEU A 64 7.28 -17.11 -1.75
CA LEU A 64 8.26 -17.89 -2.48
C LEU A 64 8.55 -17.20 -3.83
N ASN A 65 9.48 -16.26 -3.82
CA ASN A 65 9.90 -15.55 -5.03
C ASN A 65 10.75 -16.48 -5.90
N ARG A 66 10.09 -17.16 -6.83
CA ARG A 66 10.73 -18.02 -7.84
C ARG A 66 11.11 -17.17 -9.04
N GLU A 67 12.39 -17.14 -9.36
CA GLU A 67 12.84 -16.48 -10.57
C GLU A 67 12.52 -17.33 -11.81
N PRO A 68 11.86 -16.79 -12.84
CA PRO A 68 11.61 -17.52 -14.08
C PRO A 68 12.94 -17.98 -14.70
N GLY A 69 13.11 -19.30 -14.84
CA GLY A 69 14.32 -19.90 -15.41
C GLY A 69 15.46 -20.16 -14.42
N SER A 70 15.27 -19.89 -13.12
CA SER A 70 16.19 -20.29 -12.05
C SER A 70 15.56 -21.37 -11.17
N ASN A 71 16.39 -22.24 -10.60
CA ASN A 71 15.99 -23.16 -9.55
C ASN A 71 16.08 -22.53 -8.15
N GLU A 72 16.57 -21.28 -8.05
CA GLU A 72 16.67 -20.56 -6.81
C GLU A 72 15.31 -20.00 -6.38
N VAL A 73 14.97 -20.22 -5.11
CA VAL A 73 13.76 -19.66 -4.49
C VAL A 73 14.20 -18.73 -3.39
N LYS A 74 13.90 -17.44 -3.55
CA LYS A 74 14.12 -16.46 -2.50
C LYS A 74 12.88 -16.41 -1.61
N GLU A 75 13.05 -16.71 -0.33
CA GLU A 75 11.98 -16.59 0.65
C GLU A 75 11.93 -15.15 1.19
N VAL A 76 10.77 -14.52 1.08
CA VAL A 76 10.55 -13.17 1.61
C VAL A 76 9.45 -13.25 2.65
N MET A 77 9.77 -12.84 3.88
CA MET A 77 8.85 -12.88 5.01
C MET A 77 7.97 -11.62 5.06
N PHE A 78 6.68 -11.84 5.30
CA PHE A 78 5.65 -10.84 5.53
C PHE A 78 5.07 -11.09 6.93
N ASP A 79 5.35 -10.19 7.86
CA ASP A 79 4.90 -10.29 9.24
C ASP A 79 3.65 -9.46 9.48
N TYR A 80 2.59 -10.07 10.00
CA TYR A 80 1.40 -9.35 10.44
C TYR A 80 1.60 -8.83 11.86
N ALA A 81 1.53 -7.51 12.05
CA ALA A 81 1.68 -6.88 13.36
C ALA A 81 0.80 -5.64 13.47
N GLY A 82 -0.05 -5.60 14.51
CA GLY A 82 -0.83 -4.40 14.86
C GLY A 82 -1.75 -3.88 13.75
N GLY A 83 -2.25 -4.77 12.88
CA GLY A 83 -3.11 -4.39 11.76
C GLY A 83 -2.36 -3.92 10.51
N CYS A 84 -1.04 -4.12 10.47
CA CYS A 84 -0.16 -3.81 9.36
C CYS A 84 0.56 -5.09 8.90
N ILE A 85 1.00 -5.11 7.66
CA ILE A 85 1.91 -6.16 7.15
C ILE A 85 3.29 -5.52 6.98
N LEU A 86 4.30 -6.10 7.63
CA LEU A 86 5.69 -5.64 7.64
C LEU A 86 6.54 -6.50 6.69
N VAL A 87 7.42 -5.84 5.94
CA VAL A 87 8.40 -6.51 5.08
C VAL A 87 9.75 -5.80 5.24
N ASN A 88 10.80 -6.58 5.46
CA ASN A 88 12.17 -6.08 5.54
C ASN A 88 12.91 -6.35 4.22
N ASP A 89 13.85 -5.46 3.87
CA ASP A 89 14.83 -5.66 2.79
C ASP A 89 14.21 -6.04 1.42
N ALA A 90 13.17 -5.29 1.02
CA ALA A 90 12.49 -5.50 -0.23
C ALA A 90 13.34 -5.08 -1.45
N ASP A 91 13.56 -6.01 -2.38
CA ASP A 91 14.10 -5.71 -3.71
C ASP A 91 12.99 -5.25 -4.67
N GLN A 92 13.34 -4.96 -5.93
CA GLN A 92 12.36 -4.51 -6.93
C GLN A 92 11.23 -5.51 -7.19
N ARG A 93 11.48 -6.82 -7.04
CA ARG A 93 10.43 -7.85 -7.22
C ARG A 93 9.54 -7.90 -5.99
N THR A 94 10.12 -7.85 -4.80
CA THR A 94 9.36 -7.72 -3.56
C THR A 94 8.49 -6.47 -3.58
N LEU A 95 9.00 -5.32 -4.06
CA LEU A 95 8.20 -4.11 -4.23
C LEU A 95 6.99 -4.29 -5.16
N LYS A 96 7.12 -5.06 -6.25
CA LYS A 96 5.99 -5.40 -7.11
C LYS A 96 4.95 -6.24 -6.35
N LYS A 97 5.40 -7.21 -5.54
CA LYS A 97 4.50 -8.01 -4.70
C LYS A 97 3.81 -7.17 -3.63
N ILE A 98 4.54 -6.29 -2.93
CA ILE A 98 3.99 -5.35 -1.94
C ILE A 98 2.91 -4.48 -2.60
N ARG A 99 3.17 -3.92 -3.79
CA ARG A 99 2.17 -3.14 -4.54
C ARG A 99 0.96 -3.96 -4.93
N HIS A 100 1.15 -5.22 -5.34
CA HIS A 100 0.05 -6.12 -5.67
C HIS A 100 -0.84 -6.39 -4.45
N ILE A 101 -0.25 -6.71 -3.31
CA ILE A 101 -0.96 -6.94 -2.05
C ILE A 101 -1.72 -5.67 -1.64
N ALA A 102 -1.04 -4.51 -1.66
CA ALA A 102 -1.65 -3.24 -1.29
C ALA A 102 -2.85 -2.90 -2.20
N TYR A 103 -2.73 -3.15 -3.50
CA TYR A 103 -3.83 -2.98 -4.44
C TYR A 103 -5.01 -3.90 -4.12
N LYS A 104 -4.76 -5.19 -3.88
CA LYS A 104 -5.81 -6.19 -3.62
C LYS A 104 -6.54 -5.95 -2.31
N LEU A 105 -5.84 -5.45 -1.29
CA LEU A 105 -6.39 -5.15 0.03
C LEU A 105 -6.89 -3.70 0.14
N ASN A 106 -6.78 -2.90 -0.93
CA ASN A 106 -7.09 -1.47 -0.92
C ASN A 106 -6.42 -0.73 0.24
N THR A 107 -5.09 -0.80 0.30
CA THR A 107 -4.27 -0.22 1.37
C THR A 107 -3.22 0.72 0.81
N ARG A 108 -2.46 1.33 1.72
CA ARG A 108 -1.31 2.20 1.44
C ARG A 108 -0.01 1.47 1.77
N ILE A 109 1.10 2.05 1.33
CA ILE A 109 2.46 1.56 1.62
C ILE A 109 3.24 2.71 2.26
N PHE A 110 3.87 2.44 3.39
CA PHE A 110 4.89 3.33 3.97
C PHE A 110 6.24 2.64 3.92
N LYS A 111 7.28 3.43 3.66
CA LYS A 111 8.67 2.99 3.74
C LYS A 111 9.35 3.74 4.85
N GLU A 112 9.88 2.99 5.80
CA GLU A 112 10.68 3.50 6.90
C GLU A 112 12.15 3.17 6.63
N THR A 113 12.98 4.18 6.81
CA THR A 113 14.44 4.06 6.82
C THR A 113 14.95 4.62 8.15
N LYS A 114 16.21 4.33 8.51
CA LYS A 114 16.84 4.85 9.74
C LYS A 114 16.78 6.38 9.89
N ARG A 115 16.52 7.13 8.82
CA ARG A 115 16.52 8.60 8.82
C ARG A 115 15.15 9.24 8.56
N TYR A 116 14.23 8.54 7.90
CA TYR A 116 12.95 9.11 7.47
C TYR A 116 11.90 8.02 7.22
N THR A 117 10.64 8.41 7.38
CA THR A 117 9.46 7.64 6.99
C THR A 117 8.77 8.36 5.82
N GLU A 118 8.58 7.67 4.71
CA GLU A 118 7.94 8.20 3.50
C GLU A 118 6.72 7.34 3.10
N GLU A 119 5.61 7.97 2.74
CA GLU A 119 4.49 7.27 2.10
C GLU A 119 4.86 6.99 0.64
N ILE A 120 4.78 5.73 0.22
CA ILE A 120 4.89 5.36 -1.18
C ILE A 120 3.49 5.36 -1.75
N LEU A 121 3.17 6.42 -2.50
CA LEU A 121 1.95 6.48 -3.26
C LEU A 121 1.92 5.32 -4.25
N VAL A 122 1.03 4.36 -3.99
CA VAL A 122 0.61 3.41 -5.01
C VAL A 122 -0.46 4.14 -5.81
N GLU A 123 -0.17 4.46 -7.07
CA GLU A 123 -1.24 4.88 -7.98
C GLU A 123 -2.26 3.74 -8.04
N GLN A 124 -3.36 3.90 -7.32
CA GLN A 124 -4.49 3.03 -7.51
C GLN A 124 -5.09 3.41 -8.86
N PRO A 125 -5.26 2.46 -9.80
CA PRO A 125 -6.00 2.75 -11.01
C PRO A 125 -7.38 3.23 -10.60
N VAL A 126 -7.68 4.50 -10.89
CA VAL A 126 -9.03 5.03 -10.76
C VAL A 126 -9.88 4.13 -11.64
N LEU A 127 -10.77 3.35 -11.03
CA LEU A 127 -11.84 2.69 -11.76
C LEU A 127 -12.69 3.83 -12.33
N ILE A 128 -12.37 4.29 -13.54
CA ILE A 128 -13.28 5.14 -14.30
C ILE A 128 -14.39 4.16 -14.71
N PRO A 129 -15.60 4.24 -14.12
CA PRO A 129 -16.71 3.46 -14.64
C PRO A 129 -16.84 3.82 -16.11
N ARG A 130 -16.64 2.83 -17.00
CA ARG A 130 -17.05 2.94 -18.40
C ARG A 130 -18.57 3.01 -18.39
N PHE A 131 -19.12 4.20 -18.19
CA PHE A 131 -20.50 4.46 -18.54
C PHE A 131 -20.60 4.31 -20.06
N SER A 132 -21.16 3.18 -20.50
CA SER A 132 -21.67 3.02 -21.86
C SER A 132 -22.65 4.17 -22.12
N LEU A 133 -22.29 5.10 -23.00
CA LEU A 133 -23.15 6.23 -23.38
C LEU A 133 -24.32 5.80 -24.29
N GLY A 134 -24.72 4.52 -24.26
CA GLY A 134 -25.73 3.93 -25.13
C GLY A 134 -27.06 3.58 -24.48
N SER A 135 -27.19 3.63 -23.16
CA SER A 135 -28.47 3.35 -22.50
C SER A 135 -28.63 4.18 -21.23
N MET A 136 -29.36 5.29 -21.33
CA MET A 136 -30.55 5.55 -20.52
C MET A 136 -31.03 6.98 -20.77
N ILE A 137 -32.18 7.06 -21.42
CA ILE A 137 -33.04 8.23 -21.44
C ILE A 137 -33.72 8.29 -20.05
N ALA A 138 -33.34 9.30 -19.25
CA ALA A 138 -34.09 9.94 -18.15
C ALA A 138 -34.42 9.14 -16.85
N PRO A 139 -34.81 9.80 -15.73
CA PRO A 139 -34.40 11.10 -15.20
C PRO A 139 -34.08 11.01 -13.68
N PHE A 140 -32.83 11.15 -13.25
CA PHE A 140 -32.53 11.45 -11.85
C PHE A 140 -32.21 12.93 -11.67
N LYS A 141 -33.29 13.72 -11.58
CA LYS A 141 -33.24 15.02 -10.89
C LYS A 141 -33.13 14.74 -9.39
N LYS A 142 -31.95 14.92 -8.81
CA LYS A 142 -31.69 15.68 -7.57
C LYS A 142 -30.31 15.32 -6.99
N THR A 143 -29.54 16.39 -6.72
CA THR A 143 -28.39 16.49 -5.80
C THR A 143 -27.05 15.88 -6.23
N ILE A 144 -26.30 16.64 -7.05
CA ILE A 144 -24.84 16.78 -6.87
C ILE A 144 -24.47 18.26 -7.08
N PRO A 145 -24.36 19.10 -6.04
CA PRO A 145 -23.55 20.29 -6.11
C PRO A 145 -22.10 19.97 -5.70
N SER A 146 -21.14 20.68 -6.28
CA SER A 146 -19.74 20.82 -5.82
C SER A 146 -18.63 19.96 -6.46
N ILE A 147 -18.75 19.57 -7.74
CA ILE A 147 -17.54 19.23 -8.54
C ILE A 147 -17.13 20.39 -9.46
N ARG A 148 -18.08 21.26 -9.87
CA ARG A 148 -17.75 22.43 -10.73
C ARG A 148 -16.91 23.49 -10.02
N TYR A 149 -17.02 23.65 -8.70
CA TYR A 149 -16.30 24.70 -7.98
C TYR A 149 -14.81 24.40 -7.83
N LEU A 150 -14.43 23.13 -7.65
CA LEU A 150 -13.02 22.73 -7.54
C LEU A 150 -12.26 22.87 -8.87
N PHE A 151 -12.91 22.59 -10.00
CA PHE A 151 -12.28 22.77 -11.31
C PHE A 151 -12.16 24.24 -11.72
N GLN A 152 -13.07 25.11 -11.27
CA GLN A 152 -12.99 26.54 -11.57
C GLN A 152 -11.89 27.25 -10.75
N GLN A 153 -11.64 26.82 -9.50
CA GLN A 153 -10.54 27.34 -8.66
C GLN A 153 -9.16 26.89 -9.18
N LEU A 154 -9.03 25.66 -9.66
CA LEU A 154 -7.77 25.13 -10.23
C LEU A 154 -7.40 25.78 -11.56
N ALA A 155 -8.37 26.14 -12.40
CA ALA A 155 -8.11 26.84 -13.67
C ALA A 155 -7.63 28.29 -13.46
N TYR A 156 -8.12 28.99 -12.42
CA TYR A 156 -7.70 30.35 -12.10
C TYR A 156 -6.27 30.41 -11.51
N ALA A 157 -5.86 29.41 -10.72
CA ALA A 157 -4.53 29.39 -10.10
C ALA A 157 -3.39 29.06 -11.07
N LEU A 158 -3.69 28.43 -12.21
CA LEU A 158 -2.69 28.04 -13.21
C LEU A 158 -2.46 29.08 -14.32
N GLN A 159 -3.27 30.16 -14.36
CA GLN A 159 -3.24 31.14 -15.44
C GLN A 159 -2.76 32.55 -15.04
N GLY A 160 -2.41 32.79 -13.76
CA GLY A 160 -1.96 34.11 -13.28
C GLY A 160 -0.77 34.03 -12.35
N GLY A 161 0.44 34.17 -12.87
CA GLY A 161 1.66 34.15 -12.05
C GLY A 161 2.95 34.53 -12.78
N GLY A 162 2.92 35.54 -13.64
CA GLY A 162 4.13 36.10 -14.25
C GLY A 162 3.94 37.56 -14.69
N HIS A 163 4.80 38.44 -14.15
CA HIS A 163 5.02 39.88 -14.43
C HIS A 163 4.14 40.95 -13.76
N GLU A 164 4.72 41.69 -12.81
CA GLU A 164 5.08 43.14 -12.89
C GLU A 164 5.62 43.61 -11.53
N LYS A 165 6.92 43.94 -11.39
CA LYS A 165 7.54 45.28 -11.44
C LYS A 165 6.91 46.36 -10.53
N LEU A 166 7.71 46.74 -9.52
CA LEU A 166 7.93 48.08 -8.91
C LEU A 166 6.98 49.23 -9.30
N LYS A 167 6.40 49.92 -8.30
CA LYS A 167 6.61 51.36 -8.06
C LYS A 167 6.02 51.87 -6.75
N ASP A 168 6.71 52.89 -6.25
CA ASP A 168 6.52 53.68 -5.04
C ASP A 168 5.11 54.29 -4.87
N HIS A 169 4.71 54.44 -3.59
CA HIS A 169 4.27 55.72 -3.04
C HIS A 169 4.42 55.76 -1.52
#